data_AF-A0A6N2E9E5-F1
#
_entry.id   AF-A0A6N2E9E5-F1
#
_cell.length_a   1.000
_cell.length_b   1.000
_cell.length_c   1.000
_cell.angle_alpha   90.00
_cell.angle_beta   90.00
_cell.angle_gamma   90.00
#
_symmetry.space_group_name_H-M   'P 1'
#
loop_
_entity.id
_entity.type
_entity.pdbx_description
1 polymer ?
#
loop_
_entity_poly.entity_id
_entity_poly.type
_entity_poly.pdbx_seq_one_letter_code
_entity_poly.pdbx_strand_id
1 'polypeptide(L)'
;MIPASLPLLILLFGTLFYLVIPGIGAFAVRKQWRVFRRRVLTRASFPLLSYKGVREQEGSGKQIIGSYRFFGALEAIEDDNIIWLRNGSLSVAVEMRDVRLYMLPTEDFGVTVDGAGGQLPDRTPSVLRWQRMTSLTEGSKIFVAGTVVRKAGRAVFLATRSDPLLVVMYDGPDETVVRRAIWCGRQRNEYWNQLTPLSLAGGILSLTVLAYLAIRPPVHSFPALLASIGALLPVLPLAPPGVALFFVYRHLWKEGRYRRARRDLEILEDGGSLDAQSARQAGRAAALFELFSLVCLITGLLINVVIALAVMSYFFP
;
A
#
# COMPACT_ATOMS: atom_id res chain seq x y z
N MET A 1 23.07 -21.91 -36.92
CA MET A 1 23.64 -20.78 -36.16
C MET A 1 22.57 -20.22 -35.25
N ILE A 2 22.88 -20.02 -33.97
CA ILE A 2 21.95 -19.35 -33.05
C ILE A 2 22.09 -17.86 -33.30
N PRO A 3 21.00 -17.12 -33.54
CA PRO A 3 21.11 -15.69 -33.72
C PRO A 3 21.62 -15.06 -32.42
N ALA A 4 22.64 -14.22 -32.51
CA ALA A 4 23.22 -13.51 -31.36
C ALA A 4 22.18 -12.68 -30.57
N SER A 5 21.00 -12.44 -31.15
CA SER A 5 19.86 -11.78 -30.52
C SER A 5 19.12 -12.63 -29.49
N LEU A 6 19.27 -13.96 -29.46
CA LEU A 6 18.48 -14.82 -28.56
C LEU A 6 18.81 -14.62 -27.07
N PRO A 7 20.08 -14.59 -26.63
CA PRO A 7 20.41 -14.26 -25.23
C PRO A 7 19.93 -12.86 -24.82
N LEU A 8 20.03 -11.88 -25.73
CA LEU A 8 19.53 -10.53 -25.49
C LEU A 8 18.02 -10.52 -25.29
N LEU A 9 17.28 -11.30 -26.09
CA LEU A 9 15.84 -11.46 -25.94
C LEU A 9 15.48 -12.09 -24.59
N ILE A 10 16.20 -13.11 -24.14
CA ILE A 10 16.01 -13.74 -22.84
C ILE A 10 16.22 -12.73 -21.69
N LEU A 11 17.31 -11.97 -21.75
CA LEU A 11 17.60 -10.92 -20.76
C LEU A 11 16.55 -9.81 -20.78
N LEU A 12 16.06 -9.43 -21.96
CA LEU A 12 14.99 -8.45 -22.12
C LEU A 12 13.70 -8.93 -21.46
N PHE A 13 13.28 -10.17 -21.72
CA PHE A 13 12.08 -10.76 -21.12
C PHE A 13 12.22 -10.90 -19.60
N GLY A 14 13.34 -11.42 -19.11
CA GLY A 14 13.61 -11.52 -17.67
C GLY A 14 13.55 -10.14 -16.98
N THR A 15 14.19 -9.13 -17.58
CA THR A 15 14.19 -7.77 -17.05
C THR A 15 12.80 -7.14 -17.07
N LEU A 16 12.06 -7.29 -18.17
CA LEU A 16 10.73 -6.73 -18.32
C LEU A 16 9.74 -7.33 -17.31
N PHE A 17 9.68 -8.66 -17.23
CA PHE A 17 8.68 -9.37 -16.43
C PHE A 17 9.05 -9.49 -14.95
N TYR A 18 10.32 -9.54 -14.58
CA TYR A 18 10.71 -9.71 -13.18
C TYR A 18 11.14 -8.42 -12.49
N LEU A 19 11.50 -7.38 -13.24
CA LEU A 19 11.98 -6.12 -12.67
C LEU A 19 11.12 -4.91 -13.06
N VAL A 20 10.90 -4.67 -14.36
CA VAL A 20 10.22 -3.44 -14.82
C VAL A 20 8.76 -3.42 -14.44
N ILE A 21 7.98 -4.44 -14.81
CA ILE A 21 6.53 -4.47 -14.55
C ILE A 21 6.24 -4.52 -13.02
N PRO A 22 6.85 -5.42 -12.23
CA PRO A 22 6.66 -5.41 -10.78
C PRO A 22 7.16 -4.12 -10.13
N GLY A 23 8.26 -3.55 -10.63
CA GLY A 23 8.83 -2.29 -10.18
C GLY A 23 7.86 -1.12 -10.35
N ILE A 24 7.27 -0.96 -11.54
CA ILE A 24 6.23 0.06 -11.79
C ILE A 24 5.08 -0.09 -10.80
N GLY A 25 4.60 -1.32 -10.60
CA GLY A 25 3.56 -1.62 -9.62
C GLY A 25 3.95 -1.23 -8.19
N ALA A 26 5.19 -1.53 -7.78
CA ALA A 26 5.72 -1.18 -6.47
C ALA A 26 5.77 0.34 -6.24
N PHE A 27 6.24 1.11 -7.23
CA PHE A 27 6.23 2.57 -7.15
C PHE A 27 4.83 3.16 -7.10
N ALA A 28 3.89 2.61 -7.89
CA ALA A 28 2.49 3.04 -7.89
C ALA A 28 1.84 2.83 -6.52
N VAL A 29 1.98 1.62 -5.94
CA VAL A 29 1.49 1.29 -4.59
C VAL A 29 2.14 2.17 -3.53
N ARG A 30 3.47 2.39 -3.61
CA ARG A 30 4.20 3.25 -2.67
C ARG A 30 3.71 4.70 -2.73
N LYS A 31 3.47 5.23 -3.93
CA LYS A 31 2.93 6.58 -4.14
C LYS A 31 1.52 6.71 -3.56
N GLN A 32 0.64 5.75 -3.86
CA GLN A 32 -0.73 5.72 -3.33
C GLN A 32 -0.75 5.79 -1.80
N TRP A 33 0.00 4.91 -1.14
CA TRP A 33 0.04 4.85 0.32
C TRP A 33 0.72 6.06 0.95
N ARG A 34 1.74 6.63 0.31
CA ARG A 34 2.35 7.89 0.76
C ARG A 34 1.34 9.04 0.71
N VAL A 35 0.56 9.15 -0.36
CA VAL A 35 -0.50 10.17 -0.49
C VAL A 35 -1.57 9.97 0.58
N PHE A 36 -2.03 8.73 0.79
CA PHE A 36 -3.00 8.41 1.85
C PHE A 36 -2.50 8.83 3.23
N ARG A 37 -1.32 8.38 3.66
CA ARG A 37 -0.78 8.73 4.99
C ARG A 37 -0.57 10.24 5.16
N ARG A 38 -0.09 10.93 4.12
CA ARG A 38 0.03 12.39 4.15
C ARG A 38 -1.32 13.07 4.37
N ARG A 39 -2.37 12.61 3.69
CA ARG A 39 -3.73 13.14 3.90
C ARG A 39 -4.25 12.85 5.31
N VAL A 40 -4.04 11.64 5.82
CA VAL A 40 -4.43 11.29 7.19
C VAL A 40 -3.74 12.22 8.20
N LEU A 41 -2.41 12.37 8.10
CA LEU A 41 -1.63 13.25 8.98
C LEU A 41 -2.08 14.72 8.89
N THR A 42 -2.19 15.27 7.68
CA THR A 42 -2.59 16.67 7.48
C THR A 42 -4.02 16.94 7.93
N ARG A 43 -4.92 15.96 7.84
CA ARG A 43 -6.34 16.14 8.19
C ARG A 43 -6.70 15.74 9.61
N ALA A 44 -5.79 15.05 10.30
CA ALA A 44 -5.94 14.73 11.71
C ALA A 44 -6.04 16.01 12.57
N SER A 45 -5.40 17.10 12.15
CA SER A 45 -5.43 18.40 12.83
C SER A 45 -6.62 19.28 12.47
N PHE A 46 -7.49 18.86 11.53
CA PHE A 46 -8.68 19.64 11.21
C PHE A 46 -9.64 19.72 12.42
N PRO A 47 -10.35 20.83 12.60
CA PRO A 47 -11.35 20.94 13.65
C PRO A 47 -12.48 19.92 13.42
N LEU A 48 -13.03 19.40 14.51
CA LEU A 48 -14.23 18.58 14.46
C LEU A 48 -15.41 19.45 14.02
N LEU A 49 -16.16 18.97 13.03
CA LEU A 49 -17.37 19.66 12.58
C LEU A 49 -18.41 19.61 13.71
N SER A 50 -18.81 20.78 14.18
CA SER A 50 -19.83 20.94 15.21
C SER A 50 -20.97 21.83 14.71
N TYR A 51 -22.15 21.69 15.30
CA TYR A 51 -23.31 22.52 14.96
C TYR A 51 -23.02 24.02 15.07
N LYS A 52 -22.28 24.43 16.11
CA LYS A 52 -21.84 25.83 16.28
C LYS A 52 -21.01 26.32 15.09
N GLY A 53 -20.05 25.51 14.64
CA GLY A 53 -19.20 25.85 13.48
C GLY A 53 -19.99 25.99 12.17
N VAL A 54 -21.05 25.20 11.98
CA VAL A 54 -21.94 25.32 10.81
C VAL A 54 -22.78 26.60 10.89
N ARG A 55 -23.26 26.96 12.09
CA ARG A 55 -24.17 28.10 12.31
C ARG A 55 -23.46 29.45 12.37
N GLU A 56 -22.25 29.53 12.92
CA GLU A 56 -21.47 30.78 12.95
C GLU A 56 -21.14 31.28 11.53
N GLN A 57 -20.96 30.36 10.58
CA GLN A 57 -20.70 30.67 9.18
C GLN A 57 -21.97 31.03 8.39
N GLU A 58 -23.16 30.78 8.95
CA GLU A 58 -24.47 31.08 8.34
C GLU A 58 -24.68 32.57 8.07
N GLY A 59 -24.24 33.41 9.01
CA GLY A 59 -24.32 34.86 8.86
C GLY A 59 -23.30 35.45 7.87
N SER A 60 -22.30 34.67 7.43
CA SER A 60 -21.20 35.19 6.60
C SER A 60 -21.50 35.21 5.10
N GLY A 61 -22.55 34.53 4.64
CA GLY A 61 -22.88 34.40 3.22
C GLY A 61 -21.89 33.58 2.39
N LYS A 62 -20.82 33.03 3.00
CA LYS A 62 -19.82 32.22 2.29
C LYS A 62 -20.35 30.83 1.98
N GLN A 63 -20.20 30.40 0.73
CA GLN A 63 -20.56 29.04 0.31
C GLN A 63 -19.58 27.98 0.84
N ILE A 64 -18.31 28.35 1.06
CA ILE A 64 -17.30 27.47 1.65
C ILE A 64 -17.24 27.76 3.15
N ILE A 65 -17.54 26.76 3.97
CA ILE A 65 -17.52 26.86 5.45
C ILE A 65 -16.07 26.73 5.94
N GLY A 66 -15.34 25.76 5.40
CA GLY A 66 -13.93 25.52 5.76
C GLY A 66 -13.53 24.05 5.68
N SER A 67 -12.39 23.72 6.26
CA SER A 67 -11.87 22.34 6.32
C SER A 67 -12.16 21.73 7.68
N TYR A 68 -12.84 20.60 7.70
CA TYR A 68 -13.24 19.91 8.92
C TYR A 68 -12.97 18.41 8.84
N ARG A 69 -13.04 17.77 10.00
CA ARG A 69 -13.17 16.31 10.13
C ARG A 69 -14.45 15.96 10.87
N PHE A 70 -15.01 14.81 10.56
CA PHE A 70 -16.23 14.30 11.16
C PHE A 70 -16.12 12.78 11.31
N PHE A 71 -16.50 12.30 12.48
CA PHE A 71 -16.71 10.89 12.78
C PHE A 71 -18.20 10.68 12.89
N GLY A 72 -18.77 9.69 12.22
CA GLY A 72 -20.19 9.41 12.30
C GLY A 72 -20.53 8.02 11.77
N ALA A 73 -21.71 7.55 12.11
CA ALA A 73 -22.28 6.32 11.57
C ALA A 73 -23.08 6.64 10.30
N LEU A 74 -23.03 5.74 9.32
CA LEU A 74 -23.89 5.81 8.14
C LEU A 74 -25.36 5.74 8.56
N GLU A 75 -26.13 6.78 8.25
CA GLU A 75 -27.56 6.88 8.54
C GLU A 75 -28.38 6.55 7.31
N ALA A 76 -28.04 7.12 6.16
CA ALA A 76 -28.77 6.91 4.92
C ALA A 76 -27.87 7.11 3.70
N ILE A 77 -28.32 6.59 2.56
CA ILE A 77 -27.75 6.86 1.24
C ILE A 77 -28.83 7.59 0.45
N GLU A 78 -28.54 8.81 0.01
CA GLU A 78 -29.40 9.64 -0.85
C GLU A 78 -28.81 9.61 -2.26
N ASP A 79 -29.64 9.20 -3.23
CA ASP A 79 -29.21 8.95 -4.62
C ASP A 79 -28.02 7.96 -4.70
N ASP A 80 -27.26 8.01 -5.81
CA ASP A 80 -26.08 7.17 -6.03
C ASP A 80 -24.79 7.72 -5.42
N ASN A 81 -24.78 8.96 -4.91
CA ASN A 81 -23.53 9.69 -4.62
C ASN A 81 -23.53 10.46 -3.30
N ILE A 82 -24.61 10.47 -2.51
CA ILE A 82 -24.63 11.20 -1.24
C ILE A 82 -24.83 10.18 -0.12
N ILE A 83 -23.97 10.25 0.89
CA ILE A 83 -24.19 9.53 2.15
C ILE A 83 -24.45 10.52 3.27
N TRP A 84 -25.35 10.15 4.16
CA TRP A 84 -25.64 10.86 5.39
C TRP A 84 -24.93 10.18 6.54
N LEU A 85 -24.12 10.97 7.26
CA LEU A 85 -23.41 10.52 8.45
C LEU A 85 -23.98 11.23 9.67
N ARG A 86 -24.24 10.46 10.73
CA ARG A 86 -24.77 10.98 12.01
C ARG A 86 -23.80 10.72 13.16
N ASN A 87 -23.62 11.72 14.02
CA ASN A 87 -22.88 11.61 15.27
C ASN A 87 -23.65 12.18 16.45
N GLY A 88 -24.77 11.53 16.80
CA GLY A 88 -25.66 11.84 17.92
C GLY A 88 -26.37 13.20 17.86
N SER A 89 -25.61 14.27 17.65
CA SER A 89 -25.99 15.68 17.68
C SER A 89 -26.05 16.35 16.31
N LEU A 90 -25.44 15.76 15.28
CA LEU A 90 -25.33 16.34 13.94
C LEU A 90 -25.45 15.27 12.87
N SER A 91 -26.22 15.55 11.82
CA SER A 91 -26.23 14.80 10.56
C SER A 91 -25.63 15.65 9.44
N VAL A 92 -24.74 15.05 8.66
CA VAL A 92 -23.96 15.74 7.62
C VAL A 92 -23.99 14.93 6.34
N ALA A 93 -24.19 15.59 5.21
CA ALA A 93 -24.11 14.96 3.90
C ALA A 93 -22.66 14.91 3.40
N VAL A 94 -22.29 13.83 2.71
CA VAL A 94 -20.98 13.67 2.08
C VAL A 94 -21.20 13.31 0.62
N GLU A 95 -20.68 14.13 -0.28
CA GLU A 95 -20.72 13.86 -1.72
C GLU A 95 -19.57 12.90 -2.09
N MET A 96 -19.93 11.68 -2.45
CA MET A 96 -19.05 10.54 -2.70
C MET A 96 -18.64 10.38 -4.16
N ARG A 97 -19.05 11.30 -5.04
CA ARG A 97 -18.67 11.29 -6.47
C ARG A 97 -17.15 11.31 -6.62
N ASP A 98 -16.61 10.29 -7.29
CA ASP A 98 -15.17 10.09 -7.50
C ASP A 98 -14.32 9.98 -6.22
N VAL A 99 -14.95 9.68 -5.09
CA VAL A 99 -14.27 9.47 -3.81
C VAL A 99 -13.77 8.04 -3.69
N ARG A 100 -12.58 7.90 -3.10
CA ARG A 100 -12.02 6.60 -2.68
C ARG A 100 -12.36 6.36 -1.22
N LEU A 101 -13.01 5.23 -0.97
CA LEU A 101 -13.26 4.71 0.36
C LEU A 101 -12.08 3.83 0.79
N TYR A 102 -11.51 4.12 1.95
CA TYR A 102 -10.46 3.33 2.57
C TYR A 102 -11.06 2.51 3.71
N MET A 103 -10.99 1.19 3.67
CA MET A 103 -11.54 0.34 4.73
C MET A 103 -10.41 -0.16 5.62
N LEU A 104 -10.43 0.19 6.90
CA LEU A 104 -9.45 -0.29 7.87
C LEU A 104 -9.74 -1.75 8.26
N PRO A 105 -8.72 -2.57 8.52
CA PRO A 105 -8.92 -3.93 9.00
C PRO A 105 -9.56 -3.93 10.40
N THR A 106 -10.55 -4.81 10.58
CA THR A 106 -11.39 -4.98 11.79
C THR A 106 -10.71 -5.71 12.95
N GLU A 107 -9.53 -6.30 12.75
CA GLU A 107 -8.87 -7.18 13.74
C GLU A 107 -8.83 -6.55 15.14
N ASP A 108 -9.17 -7.37 16.15
CA ASP A 108 -9.27 -6.97 17.56
C ASP A 108 -8.04 -6.18 17.96
N PHE A 109 -8.24 -4.89 18.20
CA PHE A 109 -7.26 -4.04 18.87
C PHE A 109 -7.23 -4.48 20.32
N GLY A 110 -6.61 -5.63 20.57
CA GLY A 110 -6.38 -6.20 21.89
C GLY A 110 -5.63 -5.18 22.73
N VAL A 111 -6.37 -4.52 23.60
CA VAL A 111 -5.99 -4.11 24.96
C VAL A 111 -4.49 -3.87 25.14
N THR A 112 -4.06 -2.67 24.79
CA THR A 112 -3.02 -1.81 25.43
C THR A 112 -2.54 -0.81 24.38
N VAL A 113 -3.36 0.22 24.16
CA VAL A 113 -2.98 1.42 23.40
C VAL A 113 -1.97 2.26 24.21
N ASP A 114 -1.91 2.02 25.52
CA ASP A 114 -0.96 2.58 26.48
C ASP A 114 0.19 1.60 26.72
N GLY A 115 1.36 1.88 26.14
CA GLY A 115 2.60 1.19 26.48
C GLY A 115 3.19 0.30 25.38
N ALA A 116 4.14 0.85 24.63
CA ALA A 116 5.39 0.21 24.15
C ALA A 116 5.41 -1.21 23.53
N GLY A 117 4.30 -1.88 23.20
CA GLY A 117 4.36 -3.29 22.77
C GLY A 117 3.23 -3.85 21.90
N GLY A 118 2.10 -3.16 21.74
CA GLY A 118 0.98 -3.67 20.93
C GLY A 118 1.34 -3.78 19.43
N GLN A 119 1.40 -5.00 18.89
CA GLN A 119 1.52 -5.22 17.44
C GLN A 119 0.21 -4.81 16.77
N LEU A 120 0.18 -3.60 16.21
CA LEU A 120 -0.89 -3.16 15.32
C LEU A 120 -0.94 -4.07 14.06
N PRO A 121 -2.13 -4.33 13.51
CA PRO A 121 -2.36 -5.38 12.52
C PRO A 121 -1.46 -5.25 11.28
N ASP A 122 -1.00 -6.40 10.76
CA ASP A 122 -0.11 -6.47 9.57
C ASP A 122 -0.90 -6.46 8.25
N ARG A 123 -2.10 -5.86 8.25
CA ARG A 123 -2.97 -5.74 7.07
C ARG A 123 -3.03 -4.30 6.55
N THR A 124 -3.03 -4.20 5.23
CA THR A 124 -3.25 -2.94 4.53
C THR A 124 -4.73 -2.64 4.40
N PRO A 125 -5.16 -1.37 4.46
CA PRO A 125 -6.51 -0.99 4.12
C PRO A 125 -6.83 -1.44 2.71
N SER A 126 -8.05 -1.87 2.48
CA SER A 126 -8.56 -2.02 1.12
C SER A 126 -9.03 -0.66 0.62
N VAL A 127 -8.88 -0.43 -0.68
CA VAL A 127 -9.28 0.81 -1.33
C VAL A 127 -10.32 0.49 -2.37
N LEU A 128 -11.50 1.07 -2.21
CA LEU A 128 -12.61 0.93 -3.15
C LEU A 128 -12.99 2.30 -3.70
N ARG A 129 -13.41 2.33 -4.95
CA ARG A 129 -14.11 3.50 -5.49
C ARG A 129 -15.56 3.42 -5.03
N TRP A 130 -16.13 4.56 -4.65
CA TRP A 130 -17.53 4.62 -4.22
C TRP A 130 -18.48 3.92 -5.21
N GLN A 131 -18.27 4.12 -6.51
CA GLN A 131 -19.13 3.54 -7.57
C GLN A 131 -19.08 1.99 -7.64
N ARG A 132 -18.19 1.33 -6.91
CA ARG A 132 -18.12 -0.14 -6.81
C ARG A 132 -18.77 -0.68 -5.54
N MET A 133 -19.25 0.18 -4.65
CA MET A 133 -19.98 -0.22 -3.44
C MET A 133 -21.43 -0.49 -3.81
N THR A 134 -21.85 -1.75 -3.72
CA THR A 134 -23.24 -2.17 -3.99
C THR A 134 -24.15 -2.04 -2.78
N SER A 135 -23.58 -2.13 -1.58
CA SER A 135 -24.32 -2.08 -0.32
C SER A 135 -23.40 -1.65 0.82
N LEU A 136 -23.96 -0.89 1.76
CA LEU A 136 -23.34 -0.57 3.05
C LEU A 136 -24.38 -0.79 4.14
N THR A 137 -23.95 -1.37 5.24
CA THR A 137 -24.82 -1.56 6.40
C THR A 137 -25.03 -0.23 7.11
N GLU A 138 -26.29 0.09 7.42
CA GLU A 138 -26.60 1.21 8.33
C GLU A 138 -25.82 1.03 9.65
N GLY A 139 -25.34 2.14 10.22
CA GLY A 139 -24.52 2.11 11.42
C GLY A 139 -23.02 1.95 11.16
N SER A 140 -22.59 1.65 9.93
CA SER A 140 -21.16 1.57 9.59
C SER A 140 -20.43 2.86 9.94
N LYS A 141 -19.35 2.78 10.72
CA LYS A 141 -18.62 3.99 11.13
C LYS A 141 -17.72 4.51 10.02
N ILE A 142 -17.80 5.81 9.79
CA ILE A 142 -17.09 6.51 8.74
C ILE A 142 -16.42 7.75 9.32
N PHE A 143 -15.13 7.87 9.07
CA PHE A 143 -14.35 9.07 9.29
C PHE A 143 -14.22 9.80 7.96
N VAL A 144 -14.70 11.04 7.90
CA VAL A 144 -14.56 11.91 6.74
C VAL A 144 -13.77 13.16 7.11
N ALA A 145 -12.85 13.58 6.24
CA ALA A 145 -12.14 14.84 6.40
C ALA A 145 -11.87 15.52 5.06
N GLY A 146 -12.05 16.84 5.03
CA GLY A 146 -11.84 17.69 3.87
C GLY A 146 -12.68 18.96 3.91
N THR A 147 -12.87 19.56 2.74
CA THR A 147 -13.63 20.80 2.58
C THR A 147 -15.13 20.58 2.79
N VAL A 148 -15.76 21.44 3.59
CA VAL A 148 -17.20 21.52 3.82
C VAL A 148 -17.76 22.76 3.15
N VAL A 149 -18.80 22.57 2.36
CA VAL A 149 -19.53 23.64 1.68
C VAL A 149 -20.98 23.65 2.14
N ARG A 150 -21.61 24.81 1.98
CA ARG A 150 -23.05 24.99 2.18
C ARG A 150 -23.75 24.78 0.83
N LYS A 151 -24.71 23.86 0.77
CA LYS A 151 -25.52 23.59 -0.42
C LYS A 151 -26.97 23.39 0.02
N ALA A 152 -27.89 24.20 -0.50
CA ALA A 152 -29.32 24.16 -0.13
C ALA A 152 -29.56 24.18 1.39
N GLY A 153 -28.86 25.05 2.13
CA GLY A 153 -29.02 25.19 3.59
C GLY A 153 -28.37 24.10 4.44
N ARG A 154 -27.79 23.05 3.85
CA ARG A 154 -27.08 21.97 4.57
C ARG A 154 -25.56 22.05 4.41
N ALA A 155 -24.84 21.55 5.40
CA ALA A 155 -23.39 21.32 5.34
C ALA A 155 -23.11 20.02 4.57
N VAL A 156 -22.24 20.10 3.56
CA VAL A 156 -21.88 18.98 2.70
C VAL A 156 -20.37 18.89 2.60
N PHE A 157 -19.80 17.72 2.92
CA PHE A 157 -18.41 17.41 2.58
C PHE A 157 -18.30 17.21 1.06
N LEU A 158 -17.41 17.97 0.42
CA LEU A 158 -17.25 17.95 -1.04
C LEU A 158 -15.80 17.66 -1.42
N ALA A 159 -15.62 16.74 -2.37
CA ALA A 159 -14.32 16.51 -2.99
C ALA A 159 -14.07 17.54 -4.09
N THR A 160 -12.94 18.24 -4.02
CA THR A 160 -12.49 19.13 -5.09
C THR A 160 -11.26 18.55 -5.79
N ARG A 161 -10.93 19.03 -7.01
CA ARG A 161 -9.74 18.57 -7.74
C ARG A 161 -8.44 18.86 -6.98
N SER A 162 -8.38 19.98 -6.26
CA SER A 162 -7.24 20.38 -5.42
C SER A 162 -7.26 19.71 -4.05
N ASP A 163 -8.44 19.48 -3.46
CA ASP A 163 -8.63 18.88 -2.14
C ASP A 163 -9.64 17.71 -2.19
N PRO A 164 -9.21 16.50 -2.54
CA PRO A 164 -10.10 15.33 -2.62
C PRO A 164 -10.44 14.79 -1.23
N LEU A 165 -11.68 14.39 -0.96
CA LEU A 165 -12.10 13.87 0.35
C LEU A 165 -11.31 12.64 0.82
N LEU A 166 -11.12 12.54 2.13
CA LEU A 166 -10.53 11.39 2.81
C LEU A 166 -11.69 10.74 3.53
N VAL A 167 -12.10 9.56 3.07
CA VAL A 167 -13.20 8.81 3.67
C VAL A 167 -12.65 7.45 4.08
N VAL A 168 -12.74 7.17 5.37
CA VAL A 168 -12.21 5.96 6.00
C VAL A 168 -13.33 5.25 6.72
N MET A 169 -13.63 4.02 6.31
CA MET A 169 -14.54 3.13 7.03
C MET A 169 -13.76 2.33 8.06
N TYR A 170 -14.30 2.19 9.26
CA TYR A 170 -13.61 1.55 10.37
C TYR A 170 -14.59 0.90 11.35
N ASP A 171 -14.05 0.02 12.20
CA ASP A 171 -14.75 -0.57 13.35
C ASP A 171 -14.08 -0.14 14.65
N GLY A 172 -14.78 -0.11 15.78
CA GLY A 172 -14.20 0.23 17.08
C GLY A 172 -14.19 1.74 17.43
N PRO A 173 -13.36 2.18 18.40
CA PRO A 173 -13.37 3.55 18.92
C PRO A 173 -12.77 4.59 17.96
N ASP A 174 -13.34 5.80 17.96
CA ASP A 174 -13.03 6.89 17.03
C ASP A 174 -11.60 7.43 17.23
N GLU A 175 -11.11 7.40 18.47
CA GLU A 175 -9.78 7.88 18.88
C GLU A 175 -8.66 7.08 18.22
N THR A 176 -8.93 5.81 17.87
CA THR A 176 -7.93 4.90 17.31
C THR A 176 -7.77 5.04 15.80
N VAL A 177 -8.74 5.65 15.10
CA VAL A 177 -8.87 5.60 13.64
C VAL A 177 -7.66 6.21 12.94
N VAL A 178 -7.20 7.37 13.40
CA VAL A 178 -6.06 8.07 12.80
C VAL A 178 -4.78 7.26 12.97
N ARG A 179 -4.51 6.77 14.18
CA ARG A 179 -3.35 5.93 14.50
C ARG A 179 -3.35 4.65 13.64
N ARG A 180 -4.50 3.99 13.54
CA ARG A 180 -4.69 2.80 12.70
C ARG A 180 -4.50 3.08 11.22
N ALA A 181 -5.04 4.19 10.72
CA ALA A 181 -4.89 4.58 9.32
C ALA A 181 -3.42 4.84 8.96
N ILE A 182 -2.66 5.51 9.83
CA ILE A 182 -1.22 5.74 9.61
C ILE A 182 -0.45 4.41 9.59
N TRP A 183 -0.74 3.53 10.55
CA TRP A 183 -0.08 2.23 10.65
C TRP A 183 -0.37 1.33 9.46
N CYS A 184 -1.66 1.06 9.23
CA CYS A 184 -2.13 0.12 8.22
C CYS A 184 -1.86 0.66 6.81
N GLY A 185 -1.78 1.99 6.65
CA GLY A 185 -1.51 2.68 5.37
C GLY A 185 -0.12 2.42 4.78
N ARG A 186 0.48 1.25 5.00
CA ARG A 186 1.77 0.77 4.51
C ARG A 186 1.62 -0.63 3.92
N GLN A 187 2.00 -0.80 2.66
CA GLN A 187 2.00 -2.10 2.02
C GLN A 187 2.90 -3.08 2.77
N ARG A 188 2.44 -4.33 2.94
CA ARG A 188 3.26 -5.40 3.52
C ARG A 188 4.50 -5.69 2.67
N ASN A 189 4.31 -5.76 1.37
CA ASN A 189 5.36 -5.85 0.37
C ASN A 189 4.91 -5.08 -0.87
N GLU A 190 5.57 -3.96 -1.18
CA GLU A 190 5.31 -3.15 -2.37
C GLU A 190 5.52 -3.93 -3.68
N TYR A 191 6.45 -4.90 -3.68
CA TYR A 191 6.74 -5.73 -4.86
C TYR A 191 5.71 -6.84 -5.08
N TRP A 192 4.85 -7.12 -4.11
CA TRP A 192 3.69 -8.00 -4.28
C TRP A 192 2.43 -7.16 -4.48
N ASN A 193 2.21 -6.74 -5.73
CA ASN A 193 1.07 -5.93 -6.15
C ASN A 193 0.25 -6.65 -7.23
N GLN A 194 -0.84 -6.05 -7.70
CA GLN A 194 -1.76 -6.68 -8.67
C GLN A 194 -1.09 -7.08 -10.00
N LEU A 195 -0.01 -6.40 -10.39
CA LEU A 195 0.72 -6.72 -11.62
C LEU A 195 1.67 -7.90 -11.43
N THR A 196 2.16 -8.13 -10.20
CA THR A 196 3.22 -9.10 -9.93
C THR A 196 2.83 -10.53 -10.33
N PRO A 197 1.68 -11.10 -9.95
CA PRO A 197 1.34 -12.48 -10.34
C PRO A 197 1.27 -12.68 -11.85
N LEU A 198 0.62 -11.74 -12.56
CA LEU A 198 0.49 -11.81 -14.01
C LEU A 198 1.86 -11.66 -14.70
N SER A 199 2.70 -10.77 -14.17
CA SER A 199 4.05 -10.55 -14.68
C SER A 199 4.95 -11.77 -14.45
N LEU A 200 4.90 -12.38 -13.27
CA LEU A 200 5.65 -13.61 -12.98
C LEU A 200 5.19 -14.75 -13.89
N ALA A 201 3.88 -14.97 -14.03
CA ALA A 201 3.34 -16.01 -14.91
C ALA A 201 3.73 -15.79 -16.38
N GLY A 202 3.62 -14.55 -16.87
CA GLY A 202 4.04 -14.17 -18.22
C GLY A 202 5.54 -14.37 -18.46
N GLY A 203 6.37 -14.01 -17.47
CA GLY A 203 7.82 -14.21 -17.52
C GLY A 203 8.21 -15.68 -17.54
N ILE A 204 7.64 -16.50 -16.63
CA ILE A 204 7.87 -17.94 -16.58
C ILE A 204 7.49 -18.57 -17.92
N LEU A 205 6.25 -18.34 -18.39
CA LEU A 205 5.75 -18.92 -19.63
C LEU A 205 6.64 -18.52 -20.83
N SER A 206 6.96 -17.24 -20.97
CA SER A 206 7.77 -16.75 -22.08
C SER A 206 9.18 -17.35 -22.08
N LEU A 207 9.82 -17.42 -20.91
CA LEU A 207 11.16 -17.97 -20.77
C LEU A 207 11.18 -19.49 -20.93
N THR A 208 10.12 -20.20 -20.52
CA THR A 208 9.96 -21.64 -20.82
C THR A 208 9.82 -21.89 -22.32
N VAL A 209 9.03 -21.09 -23.04
CA VAL A 209 8.91 -21.20 -24.50
C VAL A 209 10.25 -20.92 -25.18
N LEU A 210 10.96 -19.87 -24.77
CA LEU A 210 12.30 -19.56 -25.29
C LEU A 210 13.30 -20.67 -24.99
N ALA A 211 13.25 -21.27 -23.79
CA ALA A 211 14.06 -22.42 -23.43
C ALA A 211 13.77 -23.60 -24.37
N TYR A 212 12.50 -23.95 -24.55
CA TYR A 212 12.09 -25.04 -25.45
C TYR A 212 12.57 -24.83 -26.89
N LEU A 213 12.41 -23.61 -27.43
CA LEU A 213 12.86 -23.28 -28.79
C LEU A 213 14.39 -23.30 -28.92
N ALA A 214 15.12 -23.03 -27.83
CA ALA A 214 16.58 -23.06 -27.78
C ALA A 214 17.17 -24.47 -27.62
N ILE A 215 16.37 -25.48 -27.21
CA ILE A 215 16.75 -26.90 -27.10
C ILE A 215 16.62 -27.58 -28.48
N ARG A 216 17.40 -27.12 -29.46
CA ARG A 216 17.53 -27.82 -30.76
C ARG A 216 18.90 -28.50 -30.87
N PRO A 217 18.97 -29.80 -31.22
CA PRO A 217 20.25 -30.48 -31.49
C PRO A 217 21.05 -29.80 -32.62
N PRO A 218 22.40 -29.91 -32.64
CA PRO A 218 23.24 -30.79 -31.83
C PRO A 218 23.99 -30.09 -30.67
N VAL A 219 23.71 -28.82 -30.38
CA VAL A 219 24.44 -28.06 -29.36
C VAL A 219 23.47 -27.56 -28.31
N HIS A 220 23.62 -28.04 -27.07
CA HIS A 220 22.98 -27.48 -25.90
C HIS A 220 23.45 -26.03 -25.75
N SER A 221 22.61 -25.13 -26.21
CA SER A 221 23.01 -23.75 -26.34
C SER A 221 22.94 -23.04 -24.99
N PHE A 222 24.00 -22.30 -24.64
CA PHE A 222 23.99 -21.33 -23.55
C PHE A 222 22.67 -20.55 -23.41
N PRO A 223 22.00 -20.09 -24.50
CA PRO A 223 20.67 -19.51 -24.41
C PRO A 223 19.58 -20.42 -23.78
N ALA A 224 19.56 -21.72 -24.07
CA ALA A 224 18.60 -22.65 -23.45
C ALA A 224 18.79 -22.74 -21.93
N LEU A 225 20.04 -22.79 -21.48
CA LEU A 225 20.40 -22.77 -20.05
C LEU A 225 19.94 -21.46 -19.40
N LEU A 226 20.27 -20.32 -20.02
CA LEU A 226 19.90 -18.99 -19.51
C LEU A 226 18.38 -18.83 -19.40
N ALA A 227 17.63 -19.25 -20.42
CA ALA A 227 16.17 -19.20 -20.43
C ALA A 227 15.56 -20.11 -19.36
N SER A 228 16.10 -21.31 -19.17
CA SER A 228 15.64 -22.26 -18.15
C SER A 228 15.82 -21.71 -16.74
N ILE A 229 16.99 -21.14 -16.44
CA ILE A 229 17.26 -20.49 -15.15
C ILE A 229 16.34 -19.28 -14.96
N GLY A 230 16.17 -18.48 -16.02
CA GLY A 230 15.26 -17.35 -16.01
C GLY A 230 13.82 -17.77 -15.69
N ALA A 231 13.33 -18.87 -16.26
CA ALA A 231 12.00 -19.41 -15.96
C ALA A 231 11.88 -19.87 -14.49
N LEU A 232 12.95 -20.38 -13.89
CA LEU A 232 12.96 -20.83 -12.49
C LEU A 232 13.21 -19.70 -11.48
N LEU A 233 13.68 -18.53 -11.93
CA LEU A 233 14.09 -17.40 -11.09
C LEU A 233 13.07 -17.04 -9.98
N PRO A 234 11.74 -16.99 -10.21
CA PRO A 234 10.77 -16.65 -9.17
C PRO A 234 10.69 -17.69 -8.04
N VAL A 235 11.05 -18.94 -8.32
CA VAL A 235 10.98 -20.06 -7.37
C VAL A 235 12.32 -20.26 -6.67
N LEU A 236 13.43 -19.81 -7.27
CA LEU A 236 14.76 -19.98 -6.70
C LEU A 236 14.88 -19.51 -5.24
N PRO A 237 14.33 -18.37 -4.78
CA PRO A 237 14.43 -17.98 -3.37
C PRO A 237 13.86 -19.01 -2.37
N LEU A 238 13.04 -19.96 -2.82
CA LEU A 238 12.46 -21.01 -1.99
C LEU A 238 13.33 -22.28 -1.91
N ALA A 239 14.38 -22.39 -2.73
CA ALA A 239 15.34 -23.48 -2.65
C ALA A 239 16.38 -23.23 -1.54
N PRO A 240 16.91 -24.26 -0.86
CA PRO A 240 18.07 -24.12 0.02
C PRO A 240 19.35 -23.75 -0.76
N PRO A 241 20.22 -22.86 -0.24
CA PRO A 241 20.12 -22.11 1.03
C PRO A 241 19.29 -20.82 0.96
N GLY A 242 18.85 -20.38 -0.23
CA GLY A 242 18.09 -19.14 -0.42
C GLY A 242 16.85 -18.98 0.49
N VAL A 243 16.18 -20.08 0.85
CA VAL A 243 15.03 -20.05 1.78
C VAL A 243 15.38 -19.45 3.15
N ALA A 244 16.56 -19.74 3.68
CA ALA A 244 17.01 -19.20 4.97
C ALA A 244 17.19 -17.68 4.88
N LEU A 245 17.84 -17.22 3.81
CA LEU A 245 18.03 -15.78 3.55
C LEU A 245 16.71 -15.07 3.21
N PHE A 246 15.75 -15.76 2.61
CA PHE A 246 14.40 -15.22 2.40
C PHE A 246 13.67 -14.96 3.73
N PHE A 247 13.80 -15.83 4.72
CA PHE A 247 13.25 -15.58 6.06
C PHE A 247 13.91 -14.39 6.76
N VAL A 248 15.25 -14.26 6.65
CA VAL A 248 15.98 -13.09 7.16
C VAL A 248 15.51 -11.81 6.47
N TYR A 249 15.38 -11.83 5.14
CA TYR A 249 14.80 -10.73 4.35
C TYR A 249 13.42 -10.33 4.90
N ARG A 250 12.52 -11.30 5.07
CA ARG A 250 11.14 -11.05 5.54
C ARG A 250 11.12 -10.43 6.95
N HIS A 251 11.99 -10.90 7.84
CA HIS A 251 12.14 -10.36 9.18
C HIS A 251 12.62 -8.90 9.15
N LEU A 252 13.75 -8.64 8.48
CA LEU A 252 14.32 -7.29 8.37
C LEU A 252 13.37 -6.30 7.68
N TRP A 253 12.63 -6.75 6.66
CA TRP A 253 11.62 -5.95 5.99
C TRP A 253 10.47 -5.54 6.92
N LYS A 254 10.00 -6.47 7.78
CA LYS A 254 8.99 -6.19 8.80
C LYS A 254 9.49 -5.15 9.79
N GLU A 255 10.73 -5.27 10.27
CA GLU A 255 11.35 -4.30 11.18
C GLU A 255 11.50 -2.91 10.55
N GLY A 256 11.93 -2.83 9.28
CA GLY A 256 11.99 -1.58 8.53
C GLY A 256 10.62 -0.93 8.38
N ARG A 257 9.55 -1.70 8.14
CA ARG A 257 8.16 -1.19 8.13
C ARG A 257 7.73 -0.67 9.50
N TYR A 258 7.97 -1.44 10.56
CA TYR A 258 7.64 -1.10 11.94
C TYR A 258 8.24 0.26 12.34
N ARG A 259 9.55 0.45 12.12
CA ARG A 259 10.25 1.70 12.47
C ARG A 259 9.71 2.92 11.71
N ARG A 260 9.35 2.76 10.43
CA ARG A 260 8.73 3.86 9.66
C ARG A 260 7.32 4.19 10.14
N ALA A 261 6.56 3.19 10.56
CA ALA A 261 5.22 3.39 11.09
C ALA A 261 5.28 4.11 12.44
N ARG A 262 6.15 3.64 13.34
CA ARG A 262 6.41 4.27 14.64
C ARG A 262 6.80 5.74 14.50
N ARG A 263 7.76 6.06 13.62
CA ARG A 263 8.13 7.45 13.33
C ARG A 263 6.93 8.31 12.90
N ASP A 264 6.07 7.81 12.03
CA ASP A 264 4.90 8.56 11.56
C ASP A 264 3.86 8.76 12.69
N LEU A 265 3.79 7.84 13.68
CA LEU A 265 2.95 7.97 14.86
C LEU A 265 3.52 8.98 15.87
N GLU A 266 4.82 8.95 16.13
CA GLU A 266 5.48 9.94 16.99
C GLU A 266 5.29 11.36 16.43
N ILE A 267 5.31 11.53 15.09
CA ILE A 267 4.98 12.82 14.43
C ILE A 267 3.54 13.26 14.74
N LEU A 268 2.60 12.32 14.82
CA LEU A 268 1.21 12.63 15.15
C LEU A 268 1.07 13.02 16.63
N GLU A 269 1.69 12.25 17.53
CA GLU A 269 1.59 12.44 18.99
C GLU A 269 2.21 13.77 19.43
N ASP A 270 3.35 14.16 18.85
CA ASP A 270 4.01 15.43 19.17
C ASP A 270 3.42 16.65 18.44
N GLY A 271 2.26 16.49 17.79
CA GLY A 271 1.60 17.59 17.05
C GLY A 271 2.45 18.14 15.89
N GLY A 272 3.37 17.34 15.35
CA GLY A 272 4.33 17.75 14.32
C GLY A 272 5.56 18.50 14.83
N SER A 273 5.75 18.61 16.15
CA SER A 273 6.90 19.31 16.77
C SER A 273 8.16 18.45 16.95
N LEU A 274 8.09 17.16 16.62
CA LEU A 274 9.25 16.27 16.63
C LEU A 274 10.46 16.93 15.97
N ASP A 275 11.59 16.91 16.67
CA ASP A 275 12.85 17.38 16.12
C ASP A 275 13.10 16.69 14.77
N ALA A 276 13.28 17.50 13.73
CA ALA A 276 13.54 17.03 12.37
C ALA A 276 14.75 16.08 12.36
N GLN A 277 15.67 16.19 13.31
CA GLN A 277 16.78 15.25 13.48
C GLN A 277 16.32 13.86 13.90
N SER A 278 15.48 13.72 14.93
CA SER A 278 14.94 12.43 15.40
C SER A 278 14.16 11.71 14.31
N ALA A 279 13.30 12.43 13.58
CA ALA A 279 12.56 11.88 12.45
C ALA A 279 13.47 11.41 11.31
N ARG A 280 14.57 12.13 11.04
CA ARG A 280 15.60 11.75 10.06
C ARG A 280 16.37 10.52 10.52
N GLN A 281 16.76 10.42 11.79
CA GLN A 281 17.47 9.26 12.34
C GLN A 281 16.62 8.00 12.26
N ALA A 282 15.36 8.06 12.68
CA ALA A 282 14.41 6.94 12.56
C ALA A 282 14.21 6.53 11.09
N GLY A 283 14.15 7.51 10.18
CA GLY A 283 14.08 7.28 8.73
C GLY A 283 15.31 6.57 8.17
N ARG A 284 16.52 6.98 8.56
CA ARG A 284 17.78 6.35 8.15
C ARG A 284 17.89 4.93 8.67
N ALA A 285 17.57 4.70 9.94
CA ALA A 285 17.58 3.37 10.52
C ALA A 285 16.65 2.43 9.74
N ALA A 286 15.42 2.85 9.45
CA ALA A 286 14.51 2.03 8.66
C ALA A 286 15.01 1.75 7.22
N ALA A 287 15.66 2.73 6.58
CA ALA A 287 16.24 2.55 5.26
C ALA A 287 17.40 1.53 5.26
N LEU A 288 18.19 1.47 6.34
CA LEU A 288 19.22 0.44 6.51
C LEU A 288 18.61 -0.96 6.60
N PHE A 289 17.52 -1.14 7.36
CA PHE A 289 16.81 -2.42 7.42
C PHE A 289 16.25 -2.84 6.06
N GLU A 290 15.68 -1.90 5.29
CA GLU A 290 15.25 -2.15 3.91
C GLU A 290 16.44 -2.58 3.04
N LEU A 291 17.56 -1.86 3.10
CA LEU A 291 18.76 -2.17 2.31
C LEU A 291 19.31 -3.56 2.65
N PHE A 292 19.55 -3.85 3.93
CA PHE A 292 20.05 -5.15 4.39
C PHE A 292 19.11 -6.29 3.99
N SER A 293 17.80 -6.08 4.10
CA SER A 293 16.84 -7.09 3.67
C SER A 293 16.98 -7.41 2.17
N LEU A 294 17.13 -6.40 1.32
CA LEU A 294 17.31 -6.59 -0.12
C LEU A 294 18.64 -7.28 -0.43
N VAL A 295 19.71 -6.93 0.28
CA VAL A 295 21.01 -7.62 0.15
C VAL A 295 20.86 -9.10 0.49
N CYS A 296 20.20 -9.45 1.59
CA CYS A 296 19.95 -10.86 1.94
C CYS A 296 19.19 -11.61 0.84
N LEU A 297 18.13 -11.01 0.29
CA LEU A 297 17.33 -11.61 -0.78
C LEU A 297 18.16 -11.81 -2.06
N ILE A 298 18.91 -10.79 -2.48
CA ILE A 298 19.74 -10.84 -3.68
C ILE A 298 20.86 -11.88 -3.51
N THR A 299 21.54 -11.91 -2.37
CA THR A 299 22.57 -12.90 -2.07
C THR A 299 22.01 -14.32 -2.10
N GLY A 300 20.85 -14.56 -1.49
CA GLY A 300 20.21 -15.88 -1.52
C GLY A 300 19.80 -16.30 -2.92
N LEU A 301 19.29 -15.38 -3.72
CA LEU A 301 18.97 -15.62 -5.13
C LEU A 301 20.22 -15.96 -5.95
N LEU A 302 21.30 -15.17 -5.81
CA LEU A 302 22.55 -15.39 -6.53
C LEU A 302 23.19 -16.74 -6.22
N ILE A 303 23.22 -17.15 -4.94
CA ILE A 303 23.71 -18.46 -4.53
C ILE A 303 22.90 -19.57 -5.23
N ASN A 304 21.58 -19.47 -5.23
CA ASN A 304 20.73 -20.47 -5.86
C ASN A 304 20.83 -20.48 -7.39
N VAL A 305 21.07 -19.32 -8.01
CA VAL A 305 21.36 -19.23 -9.45
C VAL A 305 22.67 -19.94 -9.79
N VAL A 306 23.73 -19.75 -8.99
CA VAL A 306 25.02 -20.44 -9.18
C VAL A 306 24.86 -21.95 -9.01
N ILE A 307 24.12 -22.40 -7.98
CA ILE A 307 23.83 -23.82 -7.78
C ILE A 307 23.05 -24.38 -8.97
N ALA A 308 22.01 -23.68 -9.45
CA ALA A 308 21.22 -24.12 -10.60
C ALA A 308 22.06 -24.21 -11.89
N LEU A 309 22.98 -23.25 -12.10
CA LEU A 309 23.96 -23.30 -13.19
C LEU A 309 24.87 -24.53 -13.09
N ALA A 310 25.42 -24.80 -11.92
CA ALA A 310 26.31 -25.94 -11.69
C ALA A 310 25.57 -27.28 -11.91
N VAL A 311 24.35 -27.41 -11.39
CA VAL A 311 23.53 -28.62 -11.57
C VAL A 311 23.15 -28.81 -13.03
N MET A 312 22.67 -27.76 -13.72
CA MET A 312 22.27 -27.91 -15.12
C MET A 312 23.47 -28.13 -16.05
N SER A 313 24.61 -27.47 -15.83
CA SER A 313 25.83 -27.74 -16.62
C SER A 313 26.33 -29.19 -16.48
N TYR A 314 26.09 -29.83 -15.33
CA TYR A 314 26.37 -31.26 -15.17
C TYR A 314 25.47 -32.17 -16.03
N PHE A 315 24.18 -31.81 -16.18
CA PHE A 315 23.22 -32.57 -17.00
C PHE A 315 23.26 -32.23 -18.49
N PHE A 316 23.85 -31.09 -18.85
CA PHE A 316 24.00 -30.61 -20.23
C PHE A 316 25.49 -30.38 -20.56
N PRO A 317 26.29 -31.46 -20.73
CA PRO A 317 27.71 -31.37 -21.05
C PRO A 317 28.00 -30.84 -22.47
#